data_AF-A0A3M8R743-F1
#
_entry.id   AF-A0A3M8R743-F1
#
_cell.length_a   1.000
_cell.length_b   1.000
_cell.length_c   1.000
_cell.angle_alpha   90.00
_cell.angle_beta   90.00
_cell.angle_gamma   90.00
#
_symmetry.space_group_name_H-M   'P 1'
#
loop_
_entity.id
_entity.type
_entity.pdbx_description
1 polymer ?
#
loop_
_entity_poly.entity_id
_entity_poly.type
_entity_poly.pdbx_seq_one_letter_code
_entity_poly.pdbx_strand_id
1 'polypeptide(L)'
;MTGAGGKEMLVLLGMHRSGTSLLAQMARAGLGYDFGAAVLPAAADNPEGFYEDQEAVRLDDLALERLASHWNDARPLLPDAFAGEGLRDVRSAAANWLGERLGRYPRFAVKDPRMTVLAPFWSPLLRNCGRPVRVLAAVRDPLAVARSLQRRDGFPLAHGLLLWTHYNLVGLGAWREFGPLFVDYDRLLDQPAEQGPRVERFLGLVGHAGADLPVRPELRHHRGRVKGAAEMPLPEPMEAVRALLGRACGIGGPPPPAFWEEWDALLRRWLSWAPLFNWMEEILYHGRVLERRLSQWEDGGTAVIPSASRLRVAEAERIEMARAKAVLEERVASLQAQNQHLQRVALSLQEGMEGLRRGRYWRITRPFRALDLLLRGRVRETPFSLESDAQAAGPLPLTRRPEGAWRILRGEEDRRPLLSAEASAESDETADGYGEYLRCYDTLSDDDRDAIRNRIRSFVNPPRFSVILPVYNPPEEFLRRAI
;
A
#
# COMPACT_ATOMS: atom_id res chain seq x y z
N MET A 1 41.76 22.07 -10.29
CA MET A 1 40.43 22.70 -10.41
C MET A 1 39.54 22.10 -9.33
N THR A 2 39.09 22.90 -8.37
CA THR A 2 38.14 22.48 -7.33
C THR A 2 36.71 22.61 -7.88
N GLY A 3 35.88 21.59 -7.67
CA GLY A 3 34.54 21.53 -8.27
C GLY A 3 33.57 22.51 -7.62
N ALA A 4 33.26 23.62 -8.29
CA ALA A 4 32.20 24.52 -7.87
C ALA A 4 30.83 23.82 -7.97
N GLY A 5 30.05 23.83 -6.88
CA GLY A 5 28.78 23.11 -6.78
C GLY A 5 27.76 23.54 -7.84
N GLY A 6 27.28 22.58 -8.63
CA GLY A 6 26.23 22.82 -9.62
C GLY A 6 24.88 23.16 -8.99
N LYS A 7 24.00 23.80 -9.77
CA LYS A 7 22.60 24.00 -9.37
C LYS A 7 21.88 22.65 -9.37
N GLU A 8 21.31 22.26 -8.25
CA GLU A 8 20.62 20.98 -8.08
C GLU A 8 19.49 21.08 -7.05
N MET A 9 18.75 19.99 -6.88
CA MET A 9 17.71 19.81 -5.86
C MET A 9 17.89 18.48 -5.14
N LEU A 10 17.63 18.48 -3.84
CA LEU A 10 17.63 17.30 -2.97
C LEU A 10 16.22 17.07 -2.42
N VAL A 11 15.72 15.84 -2.50
CA VAL A 11 14.46 15.42 -1.86
C VAL A 11 14.79 14.42 -0.76
N LEU A 12 14.28 14.67 0.45
CA LEU A 12 14.45 13.79 1.61
C LEU A 12 13.15 13.08 1.94
N LEU A 13 13.15 11.76 1.76
CA LEU A 13 11.99 10.88 1.86
C LEU A 13 12.12 9.87 3.00
N GLY A 14 11.02 9.23 3.33
CA GLY A 14 10.92 8.19 4.36
C GLY A 14 9.75 8.45 5.31
N MET A 15 9.25 7.40 5.94
CA MET A 15 8.14 7.48 6.90
C MET A 15 8.44 8.44 8.07
N HIS A 16 7.39 9.04 8.64
CA HIS A 16 7.49 9.79 9.89
C HIS A 16 8.23 8.96 10.96
N ARG A 17 9.12 9.60 11.73
CA ARG A 17 9.99 8.97 12.75
C ARG A 17 11.08 7.99 12.21
N SER A 18 11.21 7.79 10.89
CA SER A 18 12.37 7.08 10.27
C SER A 18 13.67 7.89 10.26
N GLY A 19 13.68 9.14 10.75
CA GLY A 19 14.91 9.92 10.88
C GLY A 19 15.23 10.87 9.72
N THR A 20 14.25 11.21 8.88
CA THR A 20 14.39 12.21 7.80
C THR A 20 14.97 13.55 8.26
N SER A 21 14.69 13.98 9.50
CA SER A 21 15.27 15.20 10.07
C SER A 21 16.80 15.11 10.30
N LEU A 22 17.36 13.91 10.54
CA LEU A 22 18.81 13.72 10.67
C LEU A 22 19.51 13.87 9.29
N LEU A 23 18.89 13.35 8.23
CA LEU A 23 19.35 13.60 6.86
C LEU A 23 19.26 15.09 6.50
N ALA A 24 18.23 15.79 6.97
CA ALA A 24 18.06 17.21 6.73
C ALA A 24 19.10 18.07 7.46
N GLN A 25 19.39 17.73 8.73
CA GLN A 25 20.46 18.34 9.51
C GLN A 25 21.83 18.12 8.86
N MET A 26 22.14 16.90 8.40
CA MET A 26 23.36 16.59 7.65
C MET A 26 23.43 17.37 6.32
N ALA A 27 22.34 17.41 5.55
CA ALA A 27 22.24 18.14 4.29
C ALA A 27 22.49 19.65 4.48
N ARG A 28 21.97 20.24 5.56
CA ARG A 28 22.18 21.65 5.89
C ARG A 28 23.61 21.92 6.39
N ALA A 29 24.07 21.18 7.40
CA ALA A 29 25.28 21.51 8.14
C ALA A 29 26.58 21.04 7.45
N GLY A 30 26.62 19.81 6.93
CA GLY A 30 27.82 19.25 6.30
C GLY A 30 27.89 19.42 4.78
N LEU A 31 26.73 19.63 4.14
CA LEU A 31 26.60 19.46 2.69
C LEU A 31 26.08 20.71 1.97
N GLY A 32 25.72 21.79 2.68
CA GLY A 32 25.41 23.10 2.09
C GLY A 32 24.12 23.15 1.25
N TYR A 33 23.05 22.50 1.70
CA TYR A 33 21.70 22.68 1.12
C TYR A 33 20.83 23.63 1.95
N ASP A 34 20.10 24.51 1.26
CA ASP A 34 19.08 25.38 1.85
C ASP A 34 17.71 24.70 1.90
N PHE A 35 17.03 24.79 3.05
CA PHE A 35 15.66 24.30 3.25
C PHE A 35 14.59 25.41 3.11
N GLY A 36 15.00 26.60 2.67
CA GLY A 36 14.16 27.80 2.71
C GLY A 36 14.17 28.51 4.06
N ALA A 37 13.57 29.70 4.11
CA ALA A 37 13.45 30.52 5.32
C ALA A 37 12.14 30.26 6.10
N ALA A 38 11.13 29.68 5.46
CA ALA A 38 9.81 29.43 6.02
C ALA A 38 9.64 27.95 6.42
N VAL A 39 10.54 27.45 7.28
CA VAL A 39 10.42 26.10 7.86
C VAL A 39 9.42 26.09 9.03
N LEU A 40 8.74 24.97 9.25
CA LEU A 40 7.75 24.85 10.33
C LEU A 40 8.38 25.07 11.73
N PRO A 41 7.69 25.82 12.63
CA PRO A 41 8.18 26.13 13.97
C PRO A 41 8.23 24.89 14.87
N ALA A 42 9.03 24.98 15.94
CA ALA A 42 9.14 23.91 16.95
C ALA A 42 7.79 23.54 17.57
N ALA A 43 7.61 22.24 17.84
CA ALA A 43 6.40 21.68 18.44
C ALA A 43 6.77 20.69 19.57
N ALA A 44 5.78 20.25 20.34
CA ALA A 44 5.99 19.38 21.49
C ALA A 44 6.65 18.02 21.15
N ASP A 45 6.46 17.49 19.93
CA ASP A 45 7.09 16.24 19.47
C ASP A 45 8.44 16.45 18.74
N ASN A 46 8.86 17.72 18.58
CA ASN A 46 10.13 18.14 17.99
C ASN A 46 10.55 19.57 18.44
N PRO A 47 11.17 19.72 19.62
CA PRO A 47 11.50 21.03 20.20
C PRO A 47 12.60 21.83 19.48
N GLU A 48 13.41 21.20 18.62
CA GLU A 48 14.49 21.89 17.88
C GLU A 48 14.00 22.58 16.58
N GLY A 49 12.72 22.43 16.22
CA GLY A 49 12.17 22.93 14.95
C GLY A 49 12.25 21.91 13.81
N PHE A 50 11.47 22.14 12.75
CA PHE A 50 11.37 21.24 11.60
C PHE A 50 12.26 21.69 10.43
N TYR A 51 12.40 20.81 9.43
CA TYR A 51 13.09 21.09 8.17
C TYR A 51 12.09 21.18 6.99
N GLU A 52 10.82 20.93 7.30
CA GLU A 52 9.64 21.04 6.47
C GLU A 52 9.36 22.50 6.06
N ASP A 53 9.44 22.84 4.78
CA ASP A 53 8.98 24.14 4.25
C ASP A 53 7.44 24.23 4.34
N GLN A 54 6.93 25.26 4.99
CA GLN A 54 5.52 25.40 5.34
C GLN A 54 4.58 25.36 4.13
N GLU A 55 5.00 25.86 2.97
CA GLU A 55 4.20 25.83 1.75
C GLU A 55 4.24 24.45 1.08
N ALA A 56 5.36 23.73 1.15
CA ALA A 56 5.43 22.32 0.72
C ALA A 56 4.47 21.44 1.53
N VAL A 57 4.45 21.61 2.86
CA VAL A 57 3.53 20.90 3.77
C VAL A 57 2.08 21.19 3.39
N ARG A 58 1.74 22.47 3.17
CA ARG A 58 0.38 22.90 2.78
C ARG A 58 -0.05 22.30 1.44
N LEU A 59 0.87 22.17 0.49
CA LEU A 59 0.62 21.56 -0.81
C LEU A 59 0.46 20.03 -0.70
N ASP A 60 1.25 19.37 0.14
CA ASP A 60 1.15 17.92 0.39
C ASP A 60 -0.16 17.56 1.11
N ASP A 61 -0.53 18.28 2.17
CA ASP A 61 -1.81 18.06 2.87
C ASP A 61 -3.01 18.33 1.95
N LEU A 62 -2.97 19.39 1.13
CA LEU A 62 -4.02 19.67 0.14
C LEU A 62 -4.09 18.60 -0.97
N ALA A 63 -2.94 18.05 -1.41
CA ALA A 63 -2.91 16.95 -2.37
C ALA A 63 -3.52 15.67 -1.79
N LEU A 64 -3.27 15.35 -0.52
CA LEU A 64 -3.89 14.23 0.19
C LEU A 64 -5.40 14.43 0.38
N GLU A 65 -5.85 15.65 0.74
CA GLU A 65 -7.27 15.99 0.85
C GLU A 65 -8.01 15.78 -0.47
N ARG A 66 -7.44 16.29 -1.59
CA ARG A 66 -7.98 16.06 -2.95
C ARG A 66 -8.03 14.59 -3.37
N LEU A 67 -7.20 13.74 -2.74
CA LEU A 67 -7.15 12.28 -2.94
C LEU A 67 -7.97 11.48 -1.91
N ALA A 68 -8.76 12.16 -1.05
CA ALA A 68 -9.55 11.55 0.03
C ALA A 68 -8.72 10.66 0.99
N SER A 69 -7.51 11.13 1.31
CA SER A 69 -6.50 10.43 2.10
C SER A 69 -5.82 11.38 3.11
N HIS A 70 -4.92 10.85 3.95
CA HIS A 70 -4.19 11.58 4.98
C HIS A 70 -2.85 10.89 5.31
N TRP A 71 -1.90 11.57 5.95
CA TRP A 71 -0.54 11.03 6.21
C TRP A 71 -0.52 9.71 7.01
N ASN A 72 -1.55 9.46 7.82
CA ASN A 72 -1.76 8.23 8.57
C ASN A 72 -2.78 7.28 7.90
N ASP A 73 -2.82 7.27 6.56
CA ASP A 73 -3.57 6.32 5.75
C ASP A 73 -2.67 5.14 5.35
N ALA A 74 -3.11 3.91 5.61
CA ALA A 74 -2.41 2.71 5.15
C ALA A 74 -2.84 2.25 3.74
N ARG A 75 -3.89 2.84 3.15
CA ARG A 75 -4.43 2.46 1.83
C ARG A 75 -3.48 2.92 0.70
N PRO A 76 -3.06 2.01 -0.21
CA PRO A 76 -2.21 2.39 -1.33
C PRO A 76 -2.87 3.36 -2.30
N LEU A 77 -2.38 4.61 -2.35
CA LEU A 77 -2.71 5.56 -3.42
C LEU A 77 -2.14 5.07 -4.76
N LEU A 78 -3.03 4.62 -5.65
CA LEU A 78 -2.66 4.12 -6.98
C LEU A 78 -2.35 5.29 -7.95
N PRO A 79 -1.43 5.13 -8.92
CA PRO A 79 -1.03 6.20 -9.84
C PRO A 79 -2.19 6.89 -10.57
N ASP A 80 -3.23 6.15 -10.94
CA ASP A 80 -4.38 6.67 -11.70
C ASP A 80 -5.17 7.75 -10.92
N ALA A 81 -5.18 7.68 -9.58
CA ALA A 81 -5.82 8.70 -8.74
C ALA A 81 -5.17 10.09 -8.91
N PHE A 82 -3.88 10.14 -9.26
CA PHE A 82 -3.13 11.37 -9.47
C PHE A 82 -3.31 11.98 -10.87
N ALA A 83 -4.01 11.29 -11.78
CA ALA A 83 -4.31 11.76 -13.13
C ALA A 83 -5.55 12.66 -13.22
N GLY A 84 -6.34 12.76 -12.15
CA GLY A 84 -7.58 13.54 -12.11
C GLY A 84 -7.36 15.07 -12.12
N GLU A 85 -8.29 15.78 -12.75
CA GLU A 85 -8.29 17.25 -12.86
C GLU A 85 -8.37 17.98 -11.49
N GLY A 86 -8.86 17.30 -10.45
CA GLY A 86 -8.96 17.84 -9.08
C GLY A 86 -7.62 18.17 -8.40
N LEU A 87 -6.48 17.86 -9.05
CA LEU A 87 -5.14 18.26 -8.62
C LEU A 87 -4.53 19.39 -9.47
N ARG A 88 -5.22 19.90 -10.49
CA ARG A 88 -4.65 20.88 -11.46
C ARG A 88 -4.20 22.17 -10.76
N ASP A 89 -5.03 22.71 -9.88
CA ASP A 89 -4.75 23.88 -9.04
C ASP A 89 -3.55 23.65 -8.10
N VAL A 90 -3.53 22.51 -7.40
CA VAL A 90 -2.44 22.13 -6.49
C VAL A 90 -1.13 21.96 -7.25
N ARG A 91 -1.16 21.33 -8.43
CA ARG A 91 0.02 21.17 -9.31
C ARG A 91 0.54 22.52 -9.81
N SER A 92 -0.33 23.47 -10.17
CA SER A 92 0.09 24.82 -10.56
C SER A 92 0.69 25.63 -9.40
N ALA A 93 0.12 25.54 -8.19
CA ALA A 93 0.68 26.18 -7.00
C ALA A 93 2.06 25.58 -6.64
N ALA A 94 2.19 24.26 -6.67
CA ALA A 94 3.45 23.55 -6.44
C ALA A 94 4.53 23.87 -7.49
N ALA A 95 4.15 24.04 -8.77
CA ALA A 95 5.07 24.48 -9.82
C ALA A 95 5.62 25.90 -9.55
N ASN A 96 4.75 26.82 -9.11
CA ASN A 96 5.14 28.20 -8.77
C ASN A 96 6.05 28.25 -7.54
N TRP A 97 5.69 27.54 -6.47
CA TRP A 97 6.52 27.38 -5.26
C TRP A 97 7.90 26.82 -5.61
N LEU A 98 7.95 25.75 -6.40
CA LEU A 98 9.20 25.11 -6.83
C LEU A 98 10.05 26.07 -7.66
N GLY A 99 9.45 26.80 -8.60
CA GLY A 99 10.11 27.84 -9.39
C GLY A 99 10.71 28.95 -8.52
N GLU A 100 10.00 29.41 -7.50
CA GLU A 100 10.49 30.42 -6.55
C GLU A 100 11.67 29.90 -5.70
N ARG A 101 11.53 28.70 -5.12
CA ARG A 101 12.58 28.06 -4.30
C ARG A 101 13.85 27.82 -5.09
N LEU A 102 13.74 27.25 -6.29
CA LEU A 102 14.89 27.05 -7.16
C LEU A 102 15.45 28.40 -7.64
N GLY A 103 14.61 29.38 -7.95
CA GLY A 103 15.06 30.73 -8.32
C GLY A 103 15.95 31.39 -7.26
N ARG A 104 15.64 31.19 -5.98
CA ARG A 104 16.39 31.76 -4.84
C ARG A 104 17.60 30.91 -4.40
N TYR A 105 17.48 29.59 -4.35
CA TYR A 105 18.47 28.71 -3.73
C TYR A 105 19.21 27.86 -4.78
N PRO A 106 20.55 27.98 -4.95
CA PRO A 106 21.31 27.16 -5.90
C PRO A 106 21.28 25.66 -5.59
N ARG A 107 21.28 25.29 -4.31
CA ARG A 107 21.21 23.90 -3.83
C ARG A 107 20.07 23.80 -2.83
N PHE A 108 18.87 23.58 -3.35
CA PHE A 108 17.65 23.52 -2.55
C PHE A 108 17.40 22.09 -2.05
N ALA A 109 17.02 21.94 -0.80
CA ALA A 109 16.52 20.68 -0.25
C ALA A 109 15.07 20.84 0.22
N VAL A 110 14.23 19.86 -0.13
CA VAL A 110 12.87 19.73 0.39
C VAL A 110 12.75 18.44 1.20
N LYS A 111 11.96 18.51 2.27
CA LYS A 111 11.66 17.40 3.16
C LYS A 111 10.24 17.56 3.68
N ASP A 112 9.34 16.68 3.27
CA ASP A 112 8.17 16.30 4.07
C ASP A 112 8.01 14.78 3.91
N PRO A 113 7.77 14.01 4.99
CA PRO A 113 7.51 12.59 4.86
C PRO A 113 6.39 12.24 3.87
N ARG A 114 5.33 13.06 3.73
CA ARG A 114 4.20 12.85 2.81
C ARG A 114 4.60 12.78 1.34
N MET A 115 5.63 13.54 0.92
CA MET A 115 6.21 13.42 -0.42
C MET A 115 6.54 11.97 -0.80
N THR A 116 6.89 11.13 0.19
CA THR A 116 7.14 9.69 0.01
C THR A 116 5.97 8.99 -0.69
N VAL A 117 4.73 9.24 -0.28
CA VAL A 117 3.52 8.62 -0.86
C VAL A 117 2.91 9.46 -1.99
N LEU A 118 3.22 10.76 -2.04
CA LEU A 118 2.80 11.69 -3.10
C LEU A 118 3.75 11.71 -4.33
N ALA A 119 4.54 10.66 -4.55
CA ALA A 119 5.48 10.59 -5.68
C ALA A 119 4.83 10.91 -7.04
N PRO A 120 3.65 10.37 -7.42
CA PRO A 120 3.02 10.66 -8.71
C PRO A 120 2.43 12.09 -8.81
N PHE A 121 2.29 12.79 -7.69
CA PHE A 121 2.05 14.24 -7.68
C PHE A 121 3.34 15.01 -8.02
N TRP A 122 4.46 14.72 -7.34
CA TRP A 122 5.71 15.46 -7.47
C TRP A 122 6.54 15.11 -8.71
N SER A 123 6.58 13.86 -9.15
CA SER A 123 7.41 13.37 -10.27
C SER A 123 7.32 14.23 -11.54
N PRO A 124 6.12 14.61 -12.06
CA PRO A 124 6.02 15.47 -13.24
C PRO A 124 6.58 16.88 -13.04
N LEU A 125 6.53 17.43 -11.81
CA LEU A 125 7.07 18.75 -11.50
C LEU A 125 8.60 18.69 -11.42
N LEU A 126 9.13 17.67 -10.75
CA LEU A 126 10.56 17.45 -10.55
C LEU A 126 11.30 17.13 -11.85
N ARG A 127 10.73 16.30 -12.74
CA ARG A 127 11.29 16.07 -14.09
C ARG A 127 11.43 17.35 -14.91
N ASN A 128 10.52 18.32 -14.72
CA ASN A 128 10.48 19.58 -15.47
C ASN A 128 11.13 20.77 -14.74
N CYS A 129 11.73 20.57 -13.56
CA CYS A 129 12.26 21.66 -12.73
C CYS A 129 13.57 22.31 -13.25
N GLY A 130 14.12 21.81 -14.36
CA GLY A 130 15.34 22.33 -14.98
C GLY A 130 16.62 22.06 -14.20
N ARG A 131 16.64 21.07 -13.31
CA ARG A 131 17.79 20.71 -12.46
C ARG A 131 18.00 19.20 -12.32
N PRO A 132 19.22 18.75 -12.03
CA PRO A 132 19.46 17.45 -11.40
C PRO A 132 18.70 17.37 -10.07
N VAL A 133 17.94 16.30 -9.90
CA VAL A 133 17.23 15.96 -8.65
C VAL A 133 17.93 14.74 -8.05
N ARG A 134 18.30 14.82 -6.78
CA ARG A 134 18.81 13.68 -5.99
C ARG A 134 17.80 13.31 -4.90
N VAL A 135 17.74 12.04 -4.56
CA VAL A 135 16.81 11.53 -3.54
C VAL A 135 17.58 10.74 -2.48
N LEU A 136 17.37 11.09 -1.21
CA LEU A 136 17.78 10.27 -0.08
C LEU A 136 16.54 9.73 0.63
N ALA A 137 16.51 8.42 0.87
CA ALA A 137 15.41 7.72 1.51
C ALA A 137 15.82 7.22 2.91
N ALA A 138 15.30 7.85 3.96
CA ALA A 138 15.51 7.44 5.35
C ALA A 138 14.72 6.16 5.67
N VAL A 139 15.45 5.07 5.90
CA VAL A 139 14.92 3.78 6.33
C VAL A 139 15.24 3.59 7.82
N ARG A 140 14.33 2.97 8.55
CA ARG A 140 14.51 2.56 9.95
C ARG A 140 13.74 1.29 10.22
N ASP A 141 14.13 0.53 11.23
CA ASP A 141 13.40 -0.68 11.64
C ASP A 141 11.89 -0.41 11.87
N PRO A 142 11.00 -1.25 11.31
CA PRO A 142 9.55 -1.07 11.41
C PRO A 142 9.00 -1.11 12.84
N LEU A 143 9.53 -1.94 13.74
CA LEU A 143 9.09 -1.97 15.14
C LEU A 143 9.54 -0.70 15.87
N ALA A 144 10.74 -0.17 15.57
CA ALA A 144 11.21 1.10 16.13
C ALA A 144 10.34 2.29 15.67
N VAL A 145 9.92 2.33 14.41
CA VAL A 145 9.01 3.36 13.88
C VAL A 145 7.60 3.20 14.46
N ALA A 146 7.01 2.00 14.41
CA ALA A 146 5.66 1.74 14.92
C ALA A 146 5.54 2.02 16.44
N ARG A 147 6.56 1.65 17.23
CA ARG A 147 6.66 2.02 18.67
C ARG A 147 6.91 3.51 18.91
N SER A 148 7.39 4.28 17.92
CA SER A 148 7.46 5.75 18.02
C SER A 148 6.11 6.40 17.72
N LEU A 149 5.36 5.88 16.75
CA LEU A 149 4.01 6.36 16.42
C LEU A 149 3.04 6.04 17.56
N GLN A 150 3.07 4.82 18.11
CA GLN A 150 2.21 4.42 19.23
C GLN A 150 2.30 5.35 20.45
N ARG A 151 3.47 5.91 20.76
CA ARG A 151 3.68 6.81 21.91
C ARG A 151 3.47 8.29 21.62
N ARG A 152 3.45 8.70 20.34
CA ARG A 152 3.17 10.08 19.94
C ARG A 152 1.70 10.28 19.59
N ASP A 153 1.17 9.34 18.81
CA ASP A 153 -0.12 9.42 18.13
C ASP A 153 -1.17 8.45 18.72
N GLY A 154 -0.80 7.64 19.72
CA GLY A 154 -1.65 6.60 20.33
C GLY A 154 -1.88 5.35 19.45
N PHE A 155 -1.38 5.34 18.21
CA PHE A 155 -1.74 4.34 17.21
C PHE A 155 -1.42 2.88 17.63
N PRO A 156 -2.32 1.91 17.33
CA PRO A 156 -2.02 0.50 17.48
C PRO A 156 -0.74 0.09 16.73
N LEU A 157 0.07 -0.78 17.33
CA LEU A 157 1.36 -1.22 16.76
C LEU A 157 1.20 -1.78 15.34
N ALA A 158 0.11 -2.51 15.07
CA ALA A 158 -0.22 -3.02 13.74
C ALA A 158 -0.45 -1.89 12.71
N HIS A 159 -1.14 -0.81 13.08
CA HIS A 159 -1.36 0.34 12.20
C HIS A 159 -0.02 1.03 11.88
N GLY A 160 0.83 1.26 12.89
CA GLY A 160 2.17 1.81 12.70
C GLY A 160 3.07 0.97 11.79
N LEU A 161 2.93 -0.37 11.83
CA LEU A 161 3.63 -1.29 10.92
C LEU A 161 3.10 -1.23 9.48
N LEU A 162 1.77 -1.16 9.31
CA LEU A 162 1.15 -1.05 7.99
C LEU A 162 1.47 0.29 7.31
N LEU A 163 1.47 1.40 8.07
CA LEU A 163 1.95 2.71 7.58
C LEU A 163 3.43 2.66 7.18
N TRP A 164 4.27 2.01 7.99
CA TRP A 164 5.69 1.82 7.63
C TRP A 164 5.80 1.06 6.31
N THR A 165 5.06 -0.04 6.10
CA THR A 165 5.14 -0.78 4.82
C THR A 165 4.54 0.01 3.66
N HIS A 166 3.43 0.75 3.85
CA HIS A 166 2.89 1.60 2.79
C HIS A 166 3.92 2.64 2.31
N TYR A 167 4.49 3.42 3.23
CA TYR A 167 5.51 4.42 2.90
C TYR A 167 6.78 3.79 2.31
N ASN A 168 7.28 2.71 2.91
CA ASN A 168 8.59 2.16 2.53
C ASN A 168 8.55 1.18 1.34
N LEU A 169 7.41 0.59 0.96
CA LEU A 169 7.27 -0.29 -0.22
C LEU A 169 6.52 0.38 -1.37
N VAL A 170 5.39 1.04 -1.10
CA VAL A 170 4.62 1.72 -2.17
C VAL A 170 5.21 3.09 -2.46
N GLY A 171 5.36 3.92 -1.42
CA GLY A 171 5.85 5.29 -1.56
C GLY A 171 7.27 5.37 -2.13
N LEU A 172 8.27 4.89 -1.39
CA LEU A 172 9.68 4.88 -1.86
C LEU A 172 9.89 4.14 -3.19
N GLY A 173 9.01 3.20 -3.54
CA GLY A 173 9.05 2.48 -4.81
C GLY A 173 8.71 3.37 -6.01
N ALA A 174 7.74 4.27 -5.84
CA ALA A 174 7.34 5.23 -6.88
C ALA A 174 8.41 6.30 -7.18
N TRP A 175 9.42 6.47 -6.30
CA TRP A 175 10.57 7.35 -6.51
C TRP A 175 11.74 6.70 -7.29
N ARG A 176 11.61 5.44 -7.73
CA ARG A 176 12.61 4.65 -8.47
C ARG A 176 13.27 5.40 -9.64
N GLU A 177 12.53 6.25 -10.36
CA GLU A 177 13.05 6.99 -11.52
C GLU A 177 14.18 7.97 -11.19
N PHE A 178 14.25 8.48 -9.96
CA PHE A 178 15.26 9.44 -9.51
C PHE A 178 16.50 8.78 -8.89
N GLY A 179 16.59 7.44 -8.90
CA GLY A 179 17.73 6.69 -8.37
C GLY A 179 18.01 6.94 -6.87
N PRO A 180 17.05 6.67 -5.96
CA PRO A 180 17.20 6.99 -4.55
C PRO A 180 18.33 6.22 -3.86
N LEU A 181 19.12 6.91 -3.03
CA LEU A 181 20.02 6.27 -2.07
C LEU A 181 19.26 6.00 -0.77
N PHE A 182 19.15 4.73 -0.38
CA PHE A 182 18.54 4.32 0.88
C PHE A 182 19.56 4.46 2.03
N VAL A 183 19.17 5.11 3.12
CA VAL A 183 20.04 5.38 4.28
C VAL A 183 19.36 4.85 5.54
N ASP A 184 19.97 3.85 6.16
CA ASP A 184 19.52 3.27 7.43
C ASP A 184 19.90 4.22 8.58
N TYR A 185 18.89 4.74 9.28
CA TYR A 185 19.03 5.69 10.39
C TYR A 185 19.87 5.15 11.54
N ASP A 186 19.69 3.88 11.90
CA ASP A 186 20.40 3.30 13.04
C ASP A 186 21.87 3.02 12.65
N ARG A 187 22.16 2.60 11.41
CA ARG A 187 23.55 2.54 10.89
C ARG A 187 24.21 3.90 10.74
N LEU A 188 23.50 4.94 10.29
CA LEU A 188 24.05 6.30 10.19
C LEU A 188 24.52 6.82 11.56
N LEU A 189 23.87 6.39 12.64
CA LEU A 189 24.19 6.76 14.01
C LEU A 189 25.23 5.84 14.68
N ASP A 190 25.27 4.54 14.34
CA ASP A 190 26.28 3.61 14.86
C ASP A 190 27.60 3.63 14.05
N GLN A 191 27.56 4.09 12.79
CA GLN A 191 28.68 4.05 11.83
C GLN A 191 28.82 5.37 11.02
N PRO A 192 28.81 6.56 11.64
CA PRO A 192 28.82 7.84 10.92
C PRO A 192 30.05 8.02 10.02
N ALA A 193 31.22 7.50 10.43
CA ALA A 193 32.46 7.54 9.66
C ALA A 193 32.43 6.70 8.35
N GLU A 194 31.51 5.75 8.23
CA GLU A 194 31.27 4.98 6.99
C GLU A 194 30.12 5.60 6.18
N GLN A 195 29.01 5.90 6.86
CA GLN A 195 27.76 6.31 6.22
C GLN A 195 27.78 7.77 5.74
N GLY A 196 28.50 8.68 6.42
CA GLY A 196 28.71 10.06 5.96
C GLY A 196 29.40 10.12 4.60
N PRO A 197 30.63 9.59 4.45
CA PRO A 197 31.35 9.55 3.17
C PRO A 197 30.62 8.78 2.06
N ARG A 198 29.76 7.80 2.41
CA ARG A 198 28.87 7.12 1.46
C ARG A 198 27.82 8.07 0.88
N VAL A 199 27.17 8.90 1.72
CA VAL A 199 26.18 9.88 1.26
C VAL A 199 26.85 11.05 0.54
N GLU A 200 27.97 11.58 1.05
CA GLU A 200 28.77 12.61 0.36
C GLU A 200 29.11 12.22 -1.08
N ARG A 201 29.58 10.98 -1.28
CA ARG A 201 29.95 10.44 -2.60
C ARG A 201 28.76 10.39 -3.56
N PHE A 202 27.59 9.94 -3.09
CA PHE A 202 26.36 9.92 -3.89
C PHE A 202 25.88 11.32 -4.29
N LEU A 203 26.08 12.32 -3.41
CA LEU A 203 25.78 13.71 -3.69
C LEU A 203 26.88 14.44 -4.51
N GLY A 204 27.99 13.76 -4.82
CA GLY A 204 29.11 14.30 -5.59
C GLY A 204 30.06 15.21 -4.81
N LEU A 205 29.98 15.21 -3.47
CA LEU A 205 30.68 16.13 -2.56
C LEU A 205 32.02 15.57 -2.00
N VAL A 206 32.72 14.74 -2.78
CA VAL A 206 33.94 14.06 -2.35
C VAL A 206 34.99 15.05 -1.82
N GLY A 207 35.30 14.99 -0.53
CA GLY A 207 36.35 15.79 0.11
C GLY A 207 35.88 16.80 1.17
N HIS A 208 34.60 16.82 1.55
CA HIS A 208 34.09 17.68 2.65
C HIS A 208 34.35 17.11 4.06
N ALA A 209 35.17 16.06 4.17
CA ALA A 209 35.52 15.40 5.41
C ALA A 209 36.15 16.37 6.43
N GLY A 210 35.46 16.59 7.55
CA GLY A 210 35.89 17.50 8.62
C GLY A 210 34.75 18.23 9.32
N ALA A 211 33.56 18.29 8.73
CA ALA A 211 32.35 18.63 9.48
C ALA A 211 32.02 17.47 10.44
N ASP A 212 32.14 17.71 11.76
CA ASP A 212 31.50 16.85 12.75
C ASP A 212 30.02 16.74 12.39
N LEU A 213 29.60 15.54 11.99
CA LEU A 213 28.17 15.26 11.80
C LEU A 213 27.49 15.56 13.14
N PRO A 214 26.47 16.45 13.19
CA PRO A 214 25.74 16.77 14.43
C PRO A 214 24.79 15.64 14.87
N VAL A 215 25.22 14.40 14.63
CA VAL A 215 24.81 13.13 15.22
C VAL A 215 25.02 13.21 16.73
N ARG A 216 24.15 13.95 17.41
CA ARG A 216 23.97 13.92 18.86
C ARG A 216 23.39 12.55 19.24
N PRO A 217 24.14 11.65 19.90
CA PRO A 217 23.61 10.35 20.31
C PRO A 217 22.42 10.49 21.27
N GLU A 218 22.28 11.63 21.92
CA GLU A 218 21.18 12.02 22.82
C GLU A 218 19.84 12.18 22.08
N LEU A 219 19.87 12.47 20.77
CA LEU A 219 18.69 12.48 19.90
C LEU A 219 18.25 11.04 19.51
N ARG A 220 18.95 9.98 19.95
CA ARG A 220 18.44 8.61 19.88
C ARG A 220 17.37 8.40 20.93
N HIS A 221 16.15 8.84 20.60
CA HIS A 221 14.91 8.49 21.31
C HIS A 221 14.91 7.04 21.83
N HIS A 222 15.25 6.10 20.94
CA HIS A 222 15.21 4.66 21.18
C HIS A 222 16.38 3.96 20.47
N ARG A 223 17.03 3.00 21.15
CA ARG A 223 17.86 1.98 20.48
C ARG A 223 16.94 1.03 19.69
N GLY A 224 17.21 0.83 18.40
CA GLY A 224 16.43 -0.09 17.56
C GLY A 224 16.45 -1.56 18.00
N ARG A 225 17.48 -1.98 18.77
CA ARG A 225 17.54 -3.30 19.43
C ARG A 225 17.13 -3.21 20.89
N VAL A 226 15.95 -3.75 21.22
CA VAL A 226 15.53 -3.95 22.62
C VAL A 226 16.07 -5.30 23.10
N LYS A 227 17.34 -5.34 23.53
CA LYS A 227 17.90 -6.51 24.22
C LYS A 227 17.05 -6.83 25.45
N GLY A 228 16.33 -7.96 25.43
CA GLY A 228 15.64 -8.52 26.60
C GLY A 228 14.11 -8.49 26.56
N ALA A 229 13.48 -7.77 25.63
CA ALA A 229 12.07 -7.99 25.31
C ALA A 229 11.96 -9.11 24.26
N ALA A 230 10.98 -10.01 24.39
CA ALA A 230 10.65 -10.91 23.29
C ALA A 230 10.16 -10.07 22.10
N GLU A 231 10.95 -9.99 21.04
CA GLU A 231 10.58 -9.25 19.85
C GLU A 231 9.42 -9.97 19.16
N MET A 232 8.26 -9.31 19.12
CA MET A 232 7.11 -9.77 18.34
C MET A 232 7.57 -9.98 16.89
N PRO A 233 7.48 -11.21 16.35
CA PRO A 233 7.96 -11.48 15.00
C PRO A 233 7.18 -10.62 14.00
N LEU A 234 7.88 -9.99 13.08
CA LEU A 234 7.24 -9.24 12.01
C LEU A 234 6.47 -10.21 11.11
N PRO A 235 5.24 -9.87 10.69
CA PRO A 235 4.56 -10.58 9.61
C PRO A 235 5.48 -10.70 8.39
N GLU A 236 5.56 -11.90 7.81
CA GLU A 236 6.57 -12.19 6.77
C GLU A 236 6.59 -11.22 5.56
N PRO A 237 5.47 -10.63 5.09
CA PRO A 237 5.53 -9.58 4.07
C PRO A 237 6.28 -8.32 4.52
N MET A 238 6.17 -7.94 5.80
CA MET A 238 6.88 -6.80 6.39
C MET A 238 8.36 -7.12 6.62
N GLU A 239 8.66 -8.35 7.05
CA GLU A 239 10.03 -8.84 7.18
C GLU A 239 10.75 -8.87 5.83
N ALA A 240 10.09 -9.33 4.76
CA ALA A 240 10.66 -9.35 3.42
C ALA A 240 11.02 -7.93 2.93
N VAL A 241 10.16 -6.94 3.18
CA VAL A 241 10.44 -5.53 2.87
C VAL A 241 11.61 -5.00 3.72
N ARG A 242 11.65 -5.30 5.02
CA ARG A 242 12.76 -4.95 5.93
C ARG A 242 14.09 -5.53 5.44
N ALA A 243 14.10 -6.81 5.08
CA ALA A 243 15.28 -7.52 4.59
C ALA A 243 15.75 -7.01 3.21
N LEU A 244 14.82 -6.62 2.32
CA LEU A 244 15.14 -6.02 1.02
C LEU A 244 15.79 -4.63 1.20
N LEU A 245 15.15 -3.74 1.95
CA LEU A 245 15.68 -2.41 2.26
C LEU A 245 17.00 -2.46 3.02
N GLY A 246 17.16 -3.41 3.95
CA GLY A 246 18.39 -3.64 4.69
C GLY A 246 19.59 -4.01 3.81
N ARG A 247 19.36 -4.56 2.61
CA ARG A 247 20.40 -4.74 1.58
C ARG A 247 20.67 -3.44 0.82
N ALA A 248 19.63 -2.72 0.38
CA ALA A 248 19.79 -1.43 -0.31
C ALA A 248 20.57 -0.39 0.51
N CYS A 249 20.39 -0.38 1.84
CA CYS A 249 21.12 0.51 2.74
C CYS A 249 22.64 0.22 2.83
N GLY A 250 23.13 -0.89 2.25
CA GLY A 250 24.56 -1.16 2.06
C GLY A 250 25.12 -0.74 0.69
N ILE A 251 24.27 -0.37 -0.27
CA ILE A 251 24.69 -0.04 -1.64
C ILE A 251 25.19 1.41 -1.69
N GLY A 252 26.34 1.66 -2.32
CA GLY A 252 26.95 3.01 -2.40
C GLY A 252 26.27 3.99 -3.38
N GLY A 253 25.05 3.71 -3.82
CA GLY A 253 24.33 4.42 -4.88
C GLY A 253 22.92 3.86 -5.08
N PRO A 254 22.25 4.16 -6.22
CA PRO A 254 20.95 3.61 -6.55
C PRO A 254 20.97 2.07 -6.61
N PRO A 255 19.90 1.37 -6.17
CA PRO A 255 19.84 -0.09 -6.27
C PRO A 255 19.81 -0.60 -7.73
N PRO A 256 20.45 -1.76 -8.02
CA PRO A 256 20.51 -2.35 -9.37
C PRO A 256 19.15 -2.91 -9.82
N PRO A 257 18.95 -3.21 -11.12
CA PRO A 257 17.68 -3.71 -11.66
C PRO A 257 17.09 -4.90 -10.90
N ALA A 258 17.90 -5.91 -10.55
CA ALA A 258 17.46 -7.10 -9.83
C ALA A 258 16.82 -6.82 -8.45
N PHE A 259 17.28 -5.79 -7.73
CA PHE A 259 16.65 -5.36 -6.48
C PHE A 259 15.19 -4.91 -6.72
N TRP A 260 14.95 -4.24 -7.84
CA TRP A 260 13.63 -3.77 -8.19
C TRP A 260 12.72 -4.89 -8.73
N GLU A 261 13.28 -5.95 -9.30
CA GLU A 261 12.49 -7.15 -9.65
C GLU A 261 11.95 -7.86 -8.40
N GLU A 262 12.77 -7.96 -7.34
CA GLU A 262 12.32 -8.39 -6.00
C GLU A 262 11.27 -7.42 -5.42
N TRP A 263 11.53 -6.10 -5.52
CA TRP A 263 10.61 -5.06 -5.07
C TRP A 263 9.24 -5.16 -5.72
N ASP A 264 9.19 -5.27 -7.05
CA ASP A 264 7.97 -5.36 -7.83
C ASP A 264 7.20 -6.65 -7.50
N ALA A 265 7.88 -7.72 -7.07
CA ALA A 265 7.24 -8.95 -6.57
C ALA A 265 6.61 -8.77 -5.18
N LEU A 266 7.30 -8.10 -4.25
CA LEU A 266 6.72 -7.74 -2.94
C LEU A 266 5.55 -6.75 -3.09
N LEU A 267 5.69 -5.75 -3.96
CA LEU A 267 4.66 -4.75 -4.24
C LEU A 267 3.39 -5.39 -4.82
N ARG A 268 3.51 -6.30 -5.80
CA ARG A 268 2.35 -7.08 -6.31
C ARG A 268 1.67 -7.89 -5.20
N ARG A 269 2.44 -8.48 -4.29
CA ARG A 269 1.92 -9.26 -3.16
C ARG A 269 1.27 -8.39 -2.07
N TRP A 270 1.73 -7.16 -1.89
CA TRP A 270 1.11 -6.18 -1.00
C TRP A 270 -0.19 -5.62 -1.59
N LEU A 271 -0.18 -5.25 -2.87
CA LEU A 271 -1.34 -4.66 -3.55
C LEU A 271 -2.48 -5.66 -3.76
N SER A 272 -2.23 -6.98 -3.79
CA SER A 272 -3.34 -7.96 -3.77
C SER A 272 -4.12 -8.00 -2.45
N TRP A 273 -3.62 -7.36 -1.39
CA TRP A 273 -4.32 -7.16 -0.12
C TRP A 273 -5.06 -5.82 -0.05
N ALA A 274 -5.02 -4.99 -1.12
CA ALA A 274 -5.66 -3.66 -1.15
C ALA A 274 -7.14 -3.63 -0.70
N PRO A 275 -8.01 -4.61 -1.03
CA PRO A 275 -9.37 -4.64 -0.51
C PRO A 275 -9.43 -4.66 1.03
N LEU A 276 -8.49 -5.33 1.70
CA LEU A 276 -8.45 -5.43 3.16
C LEU A 276 -8.03 -4.11 3.82
N PHE A 277 -7.17 -3.30 3.16
CA PHE A 277 -6.77 -2.00 3.70
C PHE A 277 -7.94 -1.00 3.71
N ASN A 278 -8.86 -1.08 2.74
CA ASN A 278 -10.08 -0.28 2.75
C ASN A 278 -10.99 -0.63 3.95
N TRP A 279 -11.23 -1.92 4.19
CA TRP A 279 -12.04 -2.38 5.32
C TRP A 279 -11.38 -2.04 6.66
N MET A 280 -10.05 -2.08 6.73
CA MET A 280 -9.31 -1.73 7.94
C MET A 280 -9.41 -0.24 8.28
N GLU A 281 -9.19 0.68 7.33
CA GLU A 281 -9.35 2.11 7.62
C GLU A 281 -10.81 2.47 7.90
N GLU A 282 -11.78 1.78 7.33
CA GLU A 282 -13.19 1.93 7.72
C GLU A 282 -13.40 1.56 9.20
N ILE A 283 -12.86 0.42 9.66
CA ILE A 283 -12.91 0.00 11.08
C ILE A 283 -12.15 0.99 11.98
N LEU A 284 -10.95 1.41 11.60
CA LEU A 284 -10.13 2.35 12.37
C LEU A 284 -10.76 3.75 12.41
N TYR A 285 -11.41 4.20 11.33
CA TYR A 285 -12.15 5.46 11.29
C TYR A 285 -13.34 5.42 12.27
N HIS A 286 -14.17 4.37 12.22
CA HIS A 286 -15.28 4.20 13.15
C HIS A 286 -14.78 4.12 14.61
N GLY A 287 -13.67 3.42 14.87
CA GLY A 287 -12.99 3.44 16.18
C GLY A 287 -12.63 4.86 16.64
N ARG A 288 -11.92 5.64 15.81
CA ARG A 288 -11.54 7.05 16.08
C ARG A 288 -12.73 8.02 16.19
N VAL A 289 -13.93 7.63 15.73
CA VAL A 289 -15.18 8.37 15.94
C VAL A 289 -15.83 7.98 17.27
N LEU A 290 -15.86 6.69 17.60
CA LEU A 290 -16.37 6.17 18.87
C LEU A 290 -15.54 6.66 20.06
N GLU A 291 -14.21 6.62 19.99
CA GLU A 291 -13.31 7.13 21.03
C GLU A 291 -13.56 8.63 21.31
N ARG A 292 -13.64 9.46 20.27
CA ARG A 292 -13.94 10.90 20.45
C ARG A 292 -15.33 11.17 21.00
N ARG A 293 -16.34 10.38 20.62
CA ARG A 293 -17.69 10.46 21.21
C ARG A 293 -17.70 10.01 22.67
N LEU A 294 -16.93 8.98 23.03
CA LEU A 294 -16.80 8.49 24.40
C LEU A 294 -16.16 9.55 25.30
N SER A 295 -15.02 10.13 24.92
CA SER A 295 -14.38 11.20 25.71
C SER A 295 -15.27 12.45 25.82
N GLN A 296 -16.00 12.83 24.76
CA GLN A 296 -16.99 13.92 24.85
C GLN A 296 -18.15 13.62 25.82
N TRP A 297 -18.50 12.35 26.00
CA TRP A 297 -19.53 11.90 26.94
C TRP A 297 -19.00 11.84 28.38
N GLU A 298 -17.74 11.42 28.57
CA GLU A 298 -17.03 11.42 29.85
C GLU A 298 -16.79 12.86 30.36
N ASP A 299 -16.24 13.74 29.52
CA ASP A 299 -16.06 15.17 29.82
C ASP A 299 -17.40 15.86 30.11
N GLY A 300 -18.44 15.53 29.32
CA GLY A 300 -19.80 16.03 29.52
C GLY A 300 -20.52 15.48 30.76
N GLY A 301 -20.02 14.40 31.37
CA GLY A 301 -20.67 13.68 32.45
C GLY A 301 -20.62 14.36 33.83
N THR A 302 -19.81 15.41 34.00
CA THR A 302 -19.56 16.03 35.31
C THR A 302 -20.37 17.31 35.61
N ALA A 303 -21.21 17.79 34.69
CA ALA A 303 -22.03 18.99 34.92
C ALA A 303 -23.44 18.95 34.30
N VAL A 304 -24.41 19.39 35.11
CA VAL A 304 -25.84 19.65 34.78
C VAL A 304 -26.74 18.41 34.62
N ILE A 305 -27.77 18.34 35.47
CA ILE A 305 -28.88 17.36 35.39
C ILE A 305 -29.52 17.38 33.99
N PRO A 306 -29.61 16.24 33.27
CA PRO A 306 -30.13 16.23 31.91
C PRO A 306 -31.59 16.67 31.80
N SER A 307 -31.89 17.60 30.88
CA SER A 307 -33.27 17.86 30.48
C SER A 307 -33.84 16.70 29.65
N ALA A 308 -35.17 16.53 29.68
CA ALA A 308 -35.88 15.46 28.97
C ALA A 308 -35.74 15.49 27.43
N SER A 309 -35.07 16.49 26.87
CA SER A 309 -34.63 16.53 25.47
C SER A 309 -33.31 15.77 25.28
N ARG A 310 -32.32 16.00 26.15
CA ARG A 310 -31.00 15.34 26.10
C ARG A 310 -31.11 13.83 26.31
N LEU A 311 -31.96 13.41 27.24
CA LEU A 311 -32.24 11.98 27.46
C LEU A 311 -32.84 11.29 26.23
N ARG A 312 -33.70 11.97 25.45
CA ARG A 312 -34.27 11.41 24.21
C ARG A 312 -33.26 11.36 23.06
N VAL A 313 -32.34 12.32 22.98
CA VAL A 313 -31.20 12.25 22.04
C VAL A 313 -30.28 11.10 22.42
N ALA A 314 -29.85 10.99 23.68
CA ALA A 314 -28.97 9.92 24.15
C ALA A 314 -29.59 8.52 24.01
N GLU A 315 -30.91 8.38 24.19
CA GLU A 315 -31.62 7.11 23.96
C GLU A 315 -31.68 6.74 22.47
N ALA A 316 -31.92 7.71 21.58
CA ALA A 316 -31.86 7.49 20.13
C ALA A 316 -30.45 7.14 19.66
N GLU A 317 -29.43 7.84 20.15
CA GLU A 317 -28.01 7.56 19.91
C GLU A 317 -27.62 6.17 20.43
N ARG A 318 -28.12 5.75 21.60
CA ARG A 318 -27.90 4.39 22.14
C ARG A 318 -28.51 3.32 21.25
N ILE A 319 -29.71 3.55 20.70
CA ILE A 319 -30.36 2.65 19.74
C ILE A 319 -29.57 2.58 18.42
N GLU A 320 -29.06 3.71 17.92
CA GLU A 320 -28.23 3.75 16.72
C GLU A 320 -26.88 3.04 16.92
N MET A 321 -26.20 3.28 18.04
CA MET A 321 -24.96 2.56 18.40
C MET A 321 -25.19 1.06 18.57
N ALA A 322 -26.32 0.65 19.16
CA ALA A 322 -26.67 -0.77 19.29
C ALA A 322 -26.88 -1.44 17.91
N ARG A 323 -27.51 -0.74 16.96
CA ARG A 323 -27.67 -1.22 15.57
C ARG A 323 -26.32 -1.32 14.85
N ALA A 324 -25.49 -0.28 14.93
CA ALA A 324 -24.15 -0.29 14.32
C ALA A 324 -23.26 -1.41 14.90
N LYS A 325 -23.33 -1.65 16.22
CA LYS A 325 -22.65 -2.75 16.88
C LYS A 325 -23.16 -4.12 16.40
N ALA A 326 -24.48 -4.31 16.29
CA ALA A 326 -25.05 -5.57 15.82
C ALA A 326 -24.62 -5.91 14.38
N VAL A 327 -24.62 -4.93 13.48
CA VAL A 327 -24.12 -5.10 12.10
C VAL A 327 -22.63 -5.46 12.08
N LEU A 328 -21.81 -4.85 12.93
CA LEU A 328 -20.39 -5.22 13.09
C LEU A 328 -20.21 -6.64 13.63
N GLU A 329 -21.00 -7.06 14.62
CA GLU A 329 -20.94 -8.41 15.21
C GLU A 329 -21.37 -9.49 14.20
N GLU A 330 -22.44 -9.26 13.44
CA GLU A 330 -22.87 -10.12 12.33
C GLU A 330 -21.79 -10.22 11.25
N ARG A 331 -21.18 -9.08 10.86
CA ARG A 331 -20.12 -9.05 9.84
C ARG A 331 -18.85 -9.78 10.30
N VAL A 332 -18.50 -9.68 11.58
CA VAL A 332 -17.38 -10.44 12.19
C VAL A 332 -17.69 -11.94 12.17
N ALA A 333 -18.91 -12.36 12.53
CA ALA A 333 -19.32 -13.78 12.46
C ALA A 333 -19.27 -14.32 11.01
N SER A 334 -19.73 -13.52 10.03
CA SER A 334 -19.65 -13.84 8.60
C SER A 334 -18.20 -14.03 8.12
N LEU A 335 -17.30 -13.11 8.48
CA LEU A 335 -15.86 -13.21 8.17
C LEU A 335 -15.20 -14.41 8.86
N GLN A 336 -15.58 -14.74 10.10
CA GLN A 336 -15.09 -15.94 10.78
C GLN A 336 -15.54 -17.21 10.08
N ALA A 337 -16.81 -17.30 9.66
CA ALA A 337 -17.33 -18.44 8.89
C ALA A 337 -16.63 -18.60 7.53
N GLN A 338 -16.37 -17.49 6.82
CA GLN A 338 -15.59 -17.49 5.57
C GLN A 338 -14.14 -17.96 5.80
N ASN A 339 -13.48 -17.50 6.86
CA ASN A 339 -12.12 -17.91 7.19
C ASN A 339 -12.06 -19.40 7.56
N GLN A 340 -13.01 -19.90 8.36
CA GLN A 340 -13.16 -21.34 8.65
C GLN A 340 -13.50 -22.18 7.40
N HIS A 341 -14.20 -21.62 6.41
CA HIS A 341 -14.41 -22.29 5.12
C HIS A 341 -13.11 -22.35 4.31
N LEU A 342 -12.39 -21.23 4.16
CA LEU A 342 -11.11 -21.18 3.46
C LEU A 342 -10.05 -22.08 4.11
N GLN A 343 -10.02 -22.18 5.44
CA GLN A 343 -9.14 -23.11 6.17
C GLN A 343 -9.49 -24.58 5.86
N ARG A 344 -10.78 -24.95 5.84
CA ARG A 344 -11.21 -26.30 5.44
C ARG A 344 -10.88 -26.61 3.98
N VAL A 345 -11.05 -25.66 3.06
CA VAL A 345 -10.67 -25.80 1.66
C VAL A 345 -9.15 -25.96 1.53
N ALA A 346 -8.35 -25.16 2.23
CA ALA A 346 -6.89 -25.27 2.23
C ALA A 346 -6.41 -26.62 2.79
N LEU A 347 -7.02 -27.11 3.87
CA LEU A 347 -6.71 -28.43 4.44
C LEU A 347 -7.09 -29.56 3.47
N SER A 348 -8.28 -29.50 2.87
CA SER A 348 -8.73 -30.49 1.87
C SER A 348 -7.84 -30.49 0.62
N LEU A 349 -7.36 -29.33 0.18
CA LEU A 349 -6.38 -29.22 -0.91
C LEU A 349 -5.02 -29.81 -0.52
N GLN A 350 -4.57 -29.62 0.72
CA GLN A 350 -3.34 -30.24 1.24
C GLN A 350 -3.48 -31.77 1.30
N GLU A 351 -4.59 -32.28 1.86
CA GLU A 351 -4.91 -33.72 1.87
C GLU A 351 -5.03 -34.30 0.46
N GLY A 352 -5.65 -33.58 -0.47
CA GLY A 352 -5.72 -33.94 -1.88
C GLY A 352 -4.35 -33.99 -2.55
N MET A 353 -3.49 -32.99 -2.30
CA MET A 353 -2.10 -32.99 -2.76
C MET A 353 -1.27 -34.12 -2.15
N GLU A 354 -1.51 -34.49 -0.89
CA GLU A 354 -0.88 -35.66 -0.26
C GLU A 354 -1.41 -36.99 -0.80
N GLY A 355 -2.72 -37.12 -0.98
CA GLY A 355 -3.36 -38.29 -1.58
C GLY A 355 -2.85 -38.53 -2.99
N LEU A 356 -2.73 -37.46 -3.79
CA LEU A 356 -2.04 -37.50 -5.08
C LEU A 356 -0.57 -37.94 -4.90
N ARG A 357 0.21 -37.32 -4.00
CA ARG A 357 1.62 -37.69 -3.74
C ARG A 357 1.81 -39.15 -3.31
N ARG A 358 0.87 -39.73 -2.56
CA ARG A 358 0.85 -41.13 -2.12
C ARG A 358 0.33 -42.09 -3.21
N GLY A 359 -0.50 -41.61 -4.13
CA GLY A 359 -1.16 -42.39 -5.16
C GLY A 359 -0.23 -43.04 -6.19
N ARG A 360 -0.66 -44.19 -6.74
CA ARG A 360 0.13 -44.96 -7.74
C ARG A 360 0.48 -44.11 -8.97
N TYR A 361 -0.44 -43.28 -9.45
CA TYR A 361 -0.21 -42.37 -10.58
C TYR A 361 0.94 -41.38 -10.35
N TRP A 362 1.15 -40.87 -9.13
CA TRP A 362 2.27 -39.99 -8.84
C TRP A 362 3.61 -40.75 -8.81
N ARG A 363 3.61 -41.99 -8.33
CA ARG A 363 4.78 -42.89 -8.39
C ARG A 363 5.12 -43.31 -9.84
N ILE A 364 4.10 -43.53 -10.69
CA ILE A 364 4.26 -43.92 -12.11
C ILE A 364 4.69 -42.74 -12.98
N THR A 365 4.14 -41.54 -12.76
CA THR A 365 4.54 -40.31 -13.49
C THR A 365 5.84 -39.68 -12.98
N ARG A 366 6.46 -40.24 -11.93
CA ARG A 366 7.69 -39.71 -11.32
C ARG A 366 8.85 -39.53 -12.32
N PRO A 367 9.19 -40.50 -13.21
CA PRO A 367 10.19 -40.27 -14.27
C PRO A 367 9.78 -39.16 -15.26
N PHE A 368 8.53 -39.12 -15.71
CA PHE A 368 8.05 -38.09 -16.64
C PHE A 368 8.09 -36.67 -16.04
N ARG A 369 7.90 -36.54 -14.73
CA ARG A 369 7.96 -35.24 -14.02
C ARG A 369 9.37 -34.84 -13.62
N ALA A 370 10.29 -35.80 -13.47
CA ALA A 370 11.73 -35.51 -13.49
C ALA A 370 12.18 -35.04 -14.88
N LEU A 371 11.61 -35.60 -15.96
CA LEU A 371 11.88 -35.18 -17.34
C LEU A 371 11.32 -33.78 -17.62
N ASP A 372 10.13 -33.43 -17.13
CA ASP A 372 9.58 -32.06 -17.22
C ASP A 372 10.46 -31.05 -16.47
N LEU A 373 10.98 -31.40 -15.28
CA LEU A 373 11.96 -30.58 -14.56
C LEU A 373 13.29 -30.43 -15.32
N LEU A 374 13.78 -31.48 -15.98
CA LEU A 374 14.98 -31.43 -16.85
C LEU A 374 14.77 -30.58 -18.11
N LEU A 375 13.56 -30.61 -18.69
CA LEU A 375 13.22 -29.81 -19.87
C LEU A 375 13.04 -28.33 -19.52
N ARG A 376 12.35 -28.01 -18.41
CA ARG A 376 12.27 -26.64 -17.89
C ARG A 376 13.61 -26.13 -17.36
N GLY A 377 14.47 -27.01 -16.87
CA GLY A 377 15.84 -26.70 -16.43
C GLY A 377 16.76 -26.22 -17.54
N ARG A 378 16.45 -26.49 -18.83
CA ARG A 378 17.22 -26.00 -19.99
C ARG A 378 16.91 -24.56 -20.41
N VAL A 379 16.09 -23.83 -19.65
CA VAL A 379 15.80 -22.40 -19.88
C VAL A 379 16.16 -21.56 -18.63
N ARG A 380 17.17 -21.98 -17.88
CA ARG A 380 17.85 -21.13 -16.87
C ARG A 380 19.36 -21.25 -16.98
N GLU A 381 20.01 -20.12 -16.74
CA GLU A 381 21.45 -19.94 -16.90
C GLU A 381 22.24 -20.65 -15.79
N THR A 382 23.51 -20.93 -16.07
CA THR A 382 24.36 -21.87 -15.33
C THR A 382 25.21 -21.19 -14.24
N PRO A 383 25.40 -21.83 -13.07
CA PRO A 383 26.65 -21.77 -12.32
C PRO A 383 27.70 -22.74 -12.88
N PHE A 384 28.95 -22.62 -12.45
CA PHE A 384 30.15 -22.99 -13.21
C PHE A 384 30.97 -24.13 -12.57
N SER A 385 31.79 -24.84 -13.38
CA SER A 385 32.87 -25.80 -13.00
C SER A 385 32.48 -27.08 -12.21
N LEU A 386 33.18 -28.22 -12.28
CA LEU A 386 34.30 -28.71 -13.13
C LEU A 386 34.31 -30.26 -13.11
N GLU A 387 34.93 -30.92 -14.10
CA GLU A 387 35.35 -32.35 -14.14
C GLU A 387 34.25 -33.45 -14.01
N SER A 388 34.35 -34.64 -14.62
CA SER A 388 35.23 -35.15 -15.68
C SER A 388 34.56 -36.31 -16.48
N ASP A 389 35.03 -36.50 -17.72
CA ASP A 389 35.08 -37.76 -18.50
C ASP A 389 33.85 -38.70 -18.72
N ALA A 390 33.36 -38.61 -19.97
CA ALA A 390 33.47 -39.67 -20.99
C ALA A 390 32.30 -40.65 -21.32
N GLN A 391 32.36 -41.10 -22.60
CA GLN A 391 31.73 -42.27 -23.24
C GLN A 391 30.20 -42.30 -23.52
N ALA A 392 29.86 -41.80 -24.71
CA ALA A 392 29.21 -42.53 -25.82
C ALA A 392 27.97 -43.44 -25.59
N ALA A 393 26.91 -43.18 -26.39
CA ALA A 393 26.35 -44.16 -27.33
C ALA A 393 25.50 -43.48 -28.43
N GLY A 394 25.31 -44.16 -29.57
CA GLY A 394 24.65 -43.63 -30.78
C GLY A 394 23.10 -43.70 -30.78
N PRO A 395 22.45 -43.24 -31.87
CA PRO A 395 20.99 -43.11 -32.00
C PRO A 395 20.30 -44.34 -32.63
N LEU A 396 18.97 -44.44 -32.50
CA LEU A 396 18.08 -45.09 -33.49
C LEU A 396 16.67 -44.42 -33.52
N PRO A 397 15.87 -44.57 -34.60
CA PRO A 397 14.74 -43.66 -34.88
C PRO A 397 13.37 -44.33 -35.24
N LEU A 398 12.31 -43.52 -35.38
CA LEU A 398 11.02 -43.80 -36.08
C LEU A 398 10.15 -44.96 -35.47
N THR A 399 8.82 -45.08 -35.63
CA THR A 399 7.75 -44.24 -36.23
C THR A 399 6.38 -44.64 -35.64
N ARG A 400 5.45 -43.68 -35.48
CA ARG A 400 4.08 -43.64 -36.08
C ARG A 400 3.20 -42.56 -35.45
N ARG A 401 2.39 -41.88 -36.29
CA ARG A 401 1.18 -41.10 -35.92
C ARG A 401 -0.05 -42.03 -36.01
N PRO A 402 -1.17 -41.72 -35.32
CA PRO A 402 -2.18 -40.74 -35.79
C PRO A 402 -1.98 -39.36 -35.11
N GLU A 403 -2.30 -38.20 -35.69
CA GLU A 403 -3.59 -37.69 -36.21
C GLU A 403 -4.64 -37.48 -35.10
N GLY A 404 -5.13 -36.23 -35.00
CA GLY A 404 -5.90 -35.73 -33.83
C GLY A 404 -5.41 -34.36 -33.35
N ALA A 405 -5.36 -33.37 -34.24
CA ALA A 405 -4.72 -32.07 -33.98
C ALA A 405 -5.75 -30.94 -33.73
N TRP A 406 -5.48 -30.14 -32.69
CA TRP A 406 -5.96 -28.76 -32.48
C TRP A 406 -7.47 -28.44 -32.68
N ARG A 407 -8.34 -28.64 -31.66
CA ARG A 407 -9.51 -27.75 -31.45
C ARG A 407 -10.32 -27.83 -30.13
N ILE A 408 -9.68 -27.76 -28.95
CA ILE A 408 -10.36 -27.24 -27.74
C ILE A 408 -9.43 -26.24 -27.04
N LEU A 409 -9.46 -24.98 -27.52
CA LEU A 409 -8.84 -23.82 -26.87
C LEU A 409 -9.87 -22.69 -26.65
N ARG A 410 -11.16 -23.06 -26.63
CA ARG A 410 -12.29 -22.26 -26.18
C ARG A 410 -13.31 -23.20 -25.51
N GLY A 411 -13.64 -22.87 -24.27
CA GLY A 411 -14.96 -23.01 -23.65
C GLY A 411 -15.09 -21.74 -22.80
N GLU A 412 -16.17 -20.97 -22.80
CA GLU A 412 -17.59 -21.37 -22.77
C GLU A 412 -17.88 -22.17 -21.49
N GLU A 413 -18.00 -21.43 -20.38
CA GLU A 413 -18.58 -21.93 -19.13
C GLU A 413 -20.09 -22.13 -19.33
N ASP A 414 -20.53 -23.37 -19.54
CA ASP A 414 -21.96 -23.67 -19.47
C ASP A 414 -22.36 -23.90 -18.00
N ARG A 415 -23.50 -23.31 -17.58
CA ARG A 415 -23.96 -23.25 -16.19
C ARG A 415 -25.38 -23.79 -16.07
N ARG A 416 -25.63 -24.64 -15.06
CA ARG A 416 -26.89 -24.96 -14.32
C ARG A 416 -26.92 -26.47 -13.95
N PRO A 417 -27.78 -26.93 -13.03
CA PRO A 417 -27.59 -26.69 -11.60
C PRO A 417 -27.77 -27.97 -10.74
N LEU A 418 -27.51 -27.87 -9.44
CA LEU A 418 -28.06 -28.79 -8.43
C LEU A 418 -28.68 -27.98 -7.29
N LEU A 419 -29.94 -28.28 -6.97
CA LEU A 419 -30.79 -27.65 -5.96
C LEU A 419 -31.73 -28.72 -5.37
N SER A 420 -32.35 -28.39 -4.21
CA SER A 420 -33.05 -29.27 -3.27
C SER A 420 -32.14 -30.32 -2.59
N ALA A 421 -32.34 -30.75 -1.34
CA ALA A 421 -33.40 -30.51 -0.34
C ALA A 421 -32.77 -30.60 1.08
N GLU A 422 -33.28 -30.12 2.22
CA GLU A 422 -34.33 -29.17 2.69
C GLU A 422 -34.06 -28.97 4.23
N ALA A 423 -34.82 -28.34 5.14
CA ALA A 423 -36.20 -27.83 5.22
C ALA A 423 -36.31 -26.74 6.33
N SER A 424 -37.46 -26.05 6.42
CA SER A 424 -38.14 -25.52 7.64
C SER A 424 -37.42 -24.56 8.63
N ALA A 425 -38.09 -23.58 9.26
CA ALA A 425 -39.40 -22.92 9.04
C ALA A 425 -39.49 -21.64 9.90
N GLU A 426 -40.33 -20.67 9.49
CA GLU A 426 -41.00 -19.60 10.31
C GLU A 426 -40.15 -18.66 11.22
N SER A 427 -40.41 -17.34 11.33
CA SER A 427 -41.17 -16.38 10.50
C SER A 427 -40.91 -14.95 11.03
N ASP A 428 -40.73 -13.95 10.14
CA ASP A 428 -41.14 -12.56 10.41
C ASP A 428 -41.11 -11.69 9.13
N GLU A 429 -42.24 -11.08 8.76
CA GLU A 429 -42.43 -10.46 7.43
C GLU A 429 -41.82 -9.06 7.28
N THR A 430 -41.24 -8.49 8.36
CA THR A 430 -40.52 -7.21 8.28
C THR A 430 -39.11 -7.30 7.65
N ALA A 431 -38.75 -8.48 7.13
CA ALA A 431 -37.61 -8.68 6.23
C ALA A 431 -38.01 -9.05 4.78
N ASP A 432 -39.30 -9.19 4.47
CA ASP A 432 -39.74 -9.94 3.27
C ASP A 432 -39.76 -9.15 1.95
N GLY A 433 -39.67 -7.81 2.00
CA GLY A 433 -39.76 -6.95 0.80
C GLY A 433 -38.74 -7.27 -0.31
N TYR A 434 -37.64 -7.96 0.00
CA TYR A 434 -36.70 -8.48 -1.00
C TYR A 434 -36.97 -9.94 -1.40
N GLY A 435 -37.49 -10.76 -0.49
CA GLY A 435 -37.87 -12.15 -0.77
C GLY A 435 -39.02 -12.20 -1.79
N GLU A 436 -40.07 -11.43 -1.56
CA GLU A 436 -41.17 -11.32 -2.53
C GLU A 436 -40.76 -10.60 -3.82
N TYR A 437 -39.90 -9.57 -3.76
CA TYR A 437 -39.35 -8.95 -4.97
C TYR A 437 -38.60 -9.96 -5.84
N LEU A 438 -37.74 -10.81 -5.26
CA LEU A 438 -37.06 -11.86 -6.01
C LEU A 438 -38.05 -12.87 -6.58
N ARG A 439 -39.01 -13.32 -5.76
CA ARG A 439 -40.06 -14.28 -6.14
C ARG A 439 -40.92 -13.81 -7.32
N CYS A 440 -41.12 -12.51 -7.47
CA CYS A 440 -41.93 -11.92 -8.54
C CYS A 440 -41.13 -11.33 -9.71
N TYR A 441 -39.85 -10.93 -9.51
CA TYR A 441 -39.11 -10.10 -10.48
C TYR A 441 -37.63 -10.47 -10.72
N ASP A 442 -37.05 -11.47 -10.03
CA ASP A 442 -35.63 -11.87 -10.25
C ASP A 442 -35.39 -12.44 -11.67
N THR A 443 -36.38 -13.15 -12.22
CA THR A 443 -36.30 -13.78 -13.54
C THR A 443 -37.31 -13.18 -14.50
N LEU A 444 -36.83 -12.32 -15.41
CA LEU A 444 -37.61 -11.83 -16.56
C LEU A 444 -38.13 -13.01 -17.39
N SER A 445 -39.45 -13.14 -17.53
CA SER A 445 -40.10 -14.10 -18.43
C SER A 445 -39.86 -13.76 -19.91
N ASP A 446 -40.29 -14.62 -20.83
CA ASP A 446 -40.23 -14.30 -22.26
C ASP A 446 -41.25 -13.21 -22.66
N ASP A 447 -42.40 -13.15 -21.99
CA ASP A 447 -43.37 -12.06 -22.15
C ASP A 447 -42.79 -10.70 -21.70
N ASP A 448 -42.06 -10.67 -20.57
CA ASP A 448 -41.34 -9.45 -20.12
C ASP A 448 -40.29 -9.02 -21.15
N ARG A 449 -39.56 -9.99 -21.72
CA ARG A 449 -38.52 -9.72 -22.74
C ARG A 449 -39.14 -9.16 -24.02
N ASP A 450 -40.29 -9.67 -24.45
CA ASP A 450 -41.00 -9.13 -25.61
C ASP A 450 -41.70 -7.79 -25.33
N ALA A 451 -42.20 -7.55 -24.11
CA ALA A 451 -42.64 -6.22 -23.69
C ALA A 451 -41.49 -5.20 -23.72
N ILE A 452 -40.31 -5.56 -23.21
CA ILE A 452 -39.09 -4.73 -23.27
C ILE A 452 -38.65 -4.48 -24.72
N ARG A 453 -38.61 -5.52 -25.57
CA ARG A 453 -38.28 -5.39 -27.01
C ARG A 453 -39.25 -4.46 -27.72
N ASN A 454 -40.56 -4.59 -27.49
CA ASN A 454 -41.59 -3.76 -28.11
C ASN A 454 -41.54 -2.31 -27.62
N ARG A 455 -41.21 -2.07 -26.35
CA ARG A 455 -40.96 -0.72 -25.83
C ARG A 455 -39.71 -0.07 -26.43
N ILE A 456 -38.61 -0.82 -26.60
CA ILE A 456 -37.40 -0.30 -27.26
C ILE A 456 -37.66 0.00 -28.74
N ARG A 457 -38.47 -0.82 -29.42
CA ARG A 457 -38.90 -0.59 -30.82
C ARG A 457 -39.71 0.69 -31.04
N SER A 458 -40.34 1.25 -30.00
CA SER A 458 -41.08 2.52 -30.10
C SER A 458 -40.24 3.77 -29.81
N PHE A 459 -38.92 3.64 -29.57
CA PHE A 459 -38.05 4.78 -29.28
C PHE A 459 -37.65 5.52 -30.56
N VAL A 460 -37.97 6.82 -30.62
CA VAL A 460 -37.64 7.72 -31.74
C VAL A 460 -36.13 7.83 -31.99
N ASN A 461 -35.33 7.70 -30.93
CA ASN A 461 -33.87 7.49 -31.01
C ASN A 461 -33.50 6.27 -30.15
N PRO A 462 -33.15 5.12 -30.74
CA PRO A 462 -32.75 3.94 -29.99
C PRO A 462 -31.34 4.10 -29.39
N PRO A 463 -31.09 3.62 -28.16
CA PRO A 463 -29.78 3.72 -27.53
C PRO A 463 -28.75 2.81 -28.24
N ARG A 464 -27.53 3.32 -28.44
CA ARG A 464 -26.44 2.59 -29.13
C ARG A 464 -25.73 1.56 -28.24
N PHE A 465 -25.90 1.67 -26.93
CA PHE A 465 -25.48 0.70 -25.91
C PHE A 465 -26.45 0.83 -24.71
N SER A 466 -26.59 -0.24 -23.93
CA SER A 466 -27.42 -0.25 -22.72
C SER A 466 -26.56 -0.64 -21.53
N VAL A 467 -26.68 0.12 -20.43
CA VAL A 467 -26.02 -0.21 -19.15
C VAL A 467 -27.06 -0.84 -18.23
N ILE A 468 -26.79 -2.05 -17.75
CA ILE A 468 -27.60 -2.71 -16.72
C ILE A 468 -26.89 -2.49 -15.39
N LEU A 469 -27.52 -1.74 -14.49
CA LEU A 469 -26.98 -1.43 -13.17
C LEU A 469 -27.73 -2.27 -12.11
N PRO A 470 -27.16 -3.37 -11.60
CA PRO A 470 -27.78 -4.13 -10.51
C PRO A 470 -27.70 -3.29 -9.23
N VAL A 471 -28.86 -3.00 -8.64
CA VAL A 471 -29.00 -2.12 -7.48
C VAL A 471 -29.94 -2.74 -6.47
N TYR A 472 -29.62 -2.62 -5.18
CA TYR A 472 -30.49 -3.05 -4.09
C TYR A 472 -30.91 -1.84 -3.26
N ASN A 473 -32.21 -1.53 -3.31
CA ASN A 473 -32.87 -0.42 -2.61
C ASN A 473 -32.11 0.93 -2.62
N PRO A 474 -31.60 1.43 -3.78
CA PRO A 474 -30.89 2.70 -3.83
C PRO A 474 -31.86 3.89 -3.66
N PRO A 475 -31.46 4.98 -2.99
CA PRO A 475 -32.23 6.22 -3.02
C PRO A 475 -32.37 6.75 -4.46
N GLU A 476 -33.59 7.15 -4.83
CA GLU A 476 -33.97 7.52 -6.21
C GLU A 476 -33.09 8.64 -6.81
N GLU A 477 -32.58 9.53 -5.96
CA GLU A 477 -31.65 10.61 -6.35
C GLU A 477 -30.37 10.10 -7.01
N PHE A 478 -29.85 8.92 -6.63
CA PHE A 478 -28.66 8.36 -7.24
C PHE A 478 -28.96 7.71 -8.59
N LEU A 479 -30.14 7.08 -8.74
CA LEU A 479 -30.60 6.57 -10.04
C LEU A 479 -30.81 7.71 -11.04
N ARG A 480 -31.43 8.82 -10.60
CA ARG A 480 -31.63 10.03 -11.43
C ARG A 480 -30.35 10.79 -11.78
N ARG A 481 -29.21 10.42 -11.19
CA ARG A 481 -27.86 10.96 -11.50
C ARG A 481 -26.99 9.98 -12.30
N ALA A 482 -27.47 8.76 -12.54
CA ALA A 482 -26.81 7.72 -13.32
C ALA A 482 -27.39 7.56 -14.74
N ILE A 483 -28.40 8.38 -15.08
CA ILE A 483 -29.09 8.48 -16.37
C ILE A 483 -28.83 9.87 -16.95
#